data_AF-A0AAV1VEY1-F1
#
_entry.id   AF-A0AAV1VEY1-F1
#
_cell.length_a   1.000
_cell.length_b   1.000
_cell.length_c   1.000
_cell.angle_alpha   90.00
_cell.angle_beta   90.00
_cell.angle_gamma   90.00
#
_symmetry.space_group_name_H-M   'P 1'
#
loop_
_entity.id
_entity.type
_entity.pdbx_description
1 polymer ?
#
loop_
_entity_poly.entity_id
_entity_poly.type
_entity_poly.pdbx_seq_one_letter_code
_entity_poly.pdbx_strand_id
1 'polypeptide(L)'
;MRLRGVFRAAKLPNGQRVISTKWMFKIKRKADGSIDKYKARLVVKGFHQKYGIDYTNTFSPVVKYVTVRMVIAISKHFGWSIDQLDVCVRLPGNGEVNLRPQASVVSVE
;
A
#
# COMPACT_ATOMS: atom_id res chain seq x y z
N MET A 1 18.17 6.54 19.30
CA MET A 1 17.32 7.11 18.23
C MET A 1 15.86 7.08 18.71
N ARG A 2 15.22 8.23 18.94
CA ARG A 2 13.85 8.31 19.51
C ARG A 2 12.84 7.82 18.46
N LEU A 3 12.20 6.68 18.69
CA LEU A 3 11.15 6.15 17.81
C LEU A 3 9.92 7.06 17.94
N ARG A 4 9.64 7.90 16.93
CA ARG A 4 8.50 8.84 16.91
C ARG A 4 7.14 8.16 16.70
N GLY A 5 6.89 7.00 17.31
CA GLY A 5 5.58 6.30 17.25
C GLY A 5 5.18 5.73 15.89
N VAL A 6 5.96 5.96 14.82
CA VAL A 6 5.66 5.47 13.45
C VAL A 6 5.99 3.98 13.27
N PHE A 7 7.02 3.48 13.95
CA PHE A 7 7.43 2.08 13.90
C PHE A 7 7.61 1.54 15.32
N ARG A 8 7.07 0.34 15.58
CA ARG A 8 7.33 -0.43 16.79
C ARG A 8 8.12 -1.68 16.40
N ALA A 9 9.14 -2.01 17.18
CA ALA A 9 9.84 -3.27 17.00
C ALA A 9 8.89 -4.42 17.36
N ALA A 10 8.61 -5.31 16.42
CA ALA A 10 7.86 -6.54 16.66
C ALA A 10 8.84 -7.66 17.04
N LYS A 11 8.38 -8.57 17.91
CA LYS A 11 9.14 -9.80 18.21
C LYS A 11 9.14 -10.68 16.96
N LEU A 12 10.31 -11.19 16.60
CA LEU A 12 10.46 -12.12 15.49
C LEU A 12 9.77 -13.45 15.86
N PRO A 13 8.82 -13.96 15.07
CA PRO A 13 8.25 -15.28 15.30
C PRO A 13 9.32 -16.37 15.19
N ASN A 14 9.19 -17.42 16.00
CA ASN A 14 10.17 -18.50 16.07
C ASN A 14 10.37 -19.16 14.69
N GLY A 15 11.63 -19.33 14.28
CA GLY A 15 11.99 -19.96 13.01
C GLY A 15 12.04 -19.03 11.79
N GLN A 16 11.71 -17.75 11.93
CA GLN A 16 11.89 -16.77 10.85
C GLN A 16 13.23 -16.05 10.93
N ARG A 17 13.78 -15.68 9.77
CA ARG A 17 15.02 -14.92 9.65
C ARG A 17 14.69 -13.43 9.47
N VAL A 18 15.33 -12.56 10.25
CA VAL A 18 15.22 -11.11 10.06
C VAL A 18 15.82 -10.74 8.71
N ILE A 19 15.02 -10.13 7.83
CA ILE A 19 15.56 -9.52 6.61
C ILE A 19 16.00 -8.11 6.95
N SER A 20 17.26 -7.79 6.65
CA SER A 20 17.78 -6.45 6.90
C SER A 20 17.10 -5.41 6.00
N THR A 21 16.81 -4.24 6.55
CA THR A 21 16.21 -3.12 5.82
C THR A 21 17.18 -1.95 5.74
N LYS A 22 16.98 -1.07 4.75
CA LYS A 22 17.77 0.15 4.56
C LYS A 22 16.84 1.31 4.22
N TRP A 23 17.11 2.48 4.79
CA TRP A 23 16.44 3.71 4.40
C TRP A 23 17.07 4.30 3.14
N MET A 24 16.22 4.64 2.16
CA MET A 24 16.56 5.34 0.94
C MET A 24 15.95 6.73 0.99
N PHE A 25 16.81 7.76 1.09
CA PHE A 25 16.41 9.16 1.08
C PHE A 25 16.64 9.75 -0.30
N LYS A 26 15.65 10.49 -0.81
CA LYS A 26 15.74 11.23 -2.07
C LYS A 26 15.06 12.58 -1.91
N ILE A 27 15.76 13.64 -2.28
CA ILE A 27 15.17 14.98 -2.37
C ILE A 27 14.60 15.12 -3.79
N LYS A 28 13.31 15.41 -3.91
CA LYS A 28 12.71 15.83 -5.16
C LYS A 28 12.83 17.34 -5.25
N ARG A 29 13.38 17.82 -6.37
CA ARG A 29 13.46 19.24 -6.71
C ARG A 29 12.47 19.56 -7.82
N LYS A 30 11.97 20.78 -7.83
CA LYS A 30 11.18 21.35 -8.93
C LYS A 30 12.11 21.77 -10.08
N ALA A 31 11.53 22.12 -11.23
CA ALA A 31 12.27 22.55 -12.41
C ALA A 31 13.10 23.83 -12.16
N ASP A 32 12.67 24.66 -11.21
CA ASP A 32 13.36 25.86 -10.73
C ASP A 32 14.52 25.57 -9.76
N GLY A 33 14.77 24.30 -9.43
CA GLY A 33 15.80 23.87 -8.48
C GLY A 33 15.39 23.91 -7.00
N SER A 34 14.22 24.47 -6.67
CA SER A 34 13.70 24.48 -5.29
C SER A 34 13.29 23.09 -4.82
N ILE A 35 13.22 22.89 -3.50
CA ILE A 35 12.88 21.58 -2.93
C ILE A 35 11.37 21.39 -2.98
N ASP A 36 10.93 20.38 -3.73
CA ASP A 36 9.52 19.99 -3.83
C ASP A 36 9.11 19.10 -2.64
N LYS A 37 9.88 18.02 -2.42
CA LYS A 37 9.53 17.01 -1.42
C LYS A 37 10.74 16.19 -0.98
N TYR A 38 10.88 16.01 0.34
CA TYR A 38 11.77 14.99 0.90
C TYR A 38 11.06 13.63 0.85
N LYS A 39 11.65 12.68 0.14
CA LYS A 39 11.11 11.33 -0.01
C LYS A 39 11.99 10.35 0.75
N ALA A 40 11.42 9.64 1.71
CA ALA A 40 12.05 8.50 2.37
C ALA A 40 11.34 7.21 1.97
N ARG A 41 12.09 6.14 1.71
CA ARG A 41 11.55 4.79 1.53
C ARG A 41 12.32 3.82 2.42
N LEU A 42 11.62 3.00 3.19
CA LEU A 42 12.22 1.84 3.84
C LEU A 42 12.20 0.70 2.83
N VAL A 43 13.38 0.22 2.44
CA VAL A 43 13.53 -0.83 1.43
C VAL A 43 14.16 -2.05 2.09
N VAL A 44 13.59 -3.21 1.82
CA VAL A 44 14.14 -4.49 2.25
C VAL A 44 15.36 -4.83 1.41
N LYS A 45 16.42 -5.36 2.02
CA LYS A 45 17.59 -5.89 1.31
C LYS A 45 17.22 -7.22 0.66
N GLY A 46 16.67 -7.15 -0.55
CA GLY A 46 16.09 -8.29 -1.27
C GLY A 46 17.04 -9.47 -1.56
N PHE A 47 18.36 -9.26 -1.49
CA PHE A 47 19.34 -10.33 -1.68
C PHE A 47 19.30 -11.43 -0.59
N HIS A 48 18.65 -11.17 0.55
CA HIS A 48 18.40 -12.17 1.58
C HIS A 48 17.00 -12.80 1.51
N GLN A 49 16.17 -12.45 0.53
CA GLN A 49 14.82 -13.01 0.41
C GLN A 49 14.87 -14.39 -0.27
N LYS A 50 14.11 -15.35 0.25
CA LYS A 50 13.96 -16.69 -0.34
C LYS A 50 12.63 -16.83 -1.08
N TYR A 51 12.68 -17.32 -2.32
CA TYR A 51 11.49 -17.67 -3.11
C TYR A 51 10.62 -18.68 -2.35
N GLY A 52 9.30 -18.49 -2.35
CA GLY A 52 8.33 -19.32 -1.62
C GLY A 52 8.06 -18.94 -0.15
N ILE A 53 8.96 -18.19 0.50
CA ILE A 53 8.81 -17.75 1.90
C ILE A 53 8.52 -16.24 1.97
N ASP A 54 9.34 -15.43 1.29
CA ASP A 54 9.30 -13.96 1.43
C ASP A 54 8.58 -13.25 0.26
N TYR A 55 8.41 -13.94 -0.87
CA TYR A 55 7.90 -13.34 -2.13
C TYR A 55 6.42 -13.63 -2.41
N THR A 56 5.84 -14.66 -1.80
CA THR A 56 4.51 -15.18 -2.15
C THR A 56 3.34 -14.33 -1.63
N ASN A 57 3.59 -13.47 -0.64
CA ASN A 57 2.54 -12.69 0.03
C ASN A 57 2.42 -11.22 -0.44
N THR A 58 3.19 -10.78 -1.44
CA THR A 58 3.12 -9.40 -1.93
C THR A 58 2.22 -9.33 -3.17
N PHE A 59 0.91 -9.38 -2.98
CA PHE A 59 -0.05 -9.08 -4.05
C PHE A 59 -0.21 -7.57 -4.16
N SER A 60 0.37 -6.97 -5.20
CA SER A 60 -0.01 -5.62 -5.61
C SER A 60 -1.24 -5.75 -6.52
N PRO A 61 -2.42 -5.21 -6.16
CA PRO A 61 -3.56 -5.21 -7.04
C PRO A 61 -3.26 -4.28 -8.23
N VAL A 62 -2.93 -4.85 -9.39
CA VAL A 62 -2.80 -4.09 -10.63
C VAL A 62 -4.13 -4.18 -11.36
N VAL A 63 -5.04 -3.26 -11.04
CA VAL A 63 -6.27 -3.09 -11.80
C VAL A 63 -5.94 -2.28 -13.06
N LYS A 64 -6.28 -2.80 -14.24
CA LYS A 64 -6.17 -2.06 -15.51
C LYS A 64 -7.38 -1.16 -15.69
N TYR A 65 -7.18 0.06 -16.20
CA TYR A 65 -8.29 1.00 -16.46
C TYR A 65 -9.38 0.44 -17.38
N VAL A 66 -9.00 -0.43 -18.32
CA VAL A 66 -9.96 -1.11 -19.21
C VAL A 66 -10.96 -1.94 -18.39
N THR A 67 -10.48 -2.68 -17.39
CA THR A 67 -11.33 -3.49 -16.50
C THR A 67 -12.30 -2.62 -15.71
N VAL A 68 -11.84 -1.48 -15.17
CA VAL A 68 -12.70 -0.54 -14.43
C VAL A 68 -13.81 0.01 -15.33
N ARG A 69 -13.47 0.43 -16.55
CA ARG A 69 -14.47 0.96 -17.51
C ARG A 69 -15.51 -0.09 -17.91
N MET A 70 -15.11 -1.34 -18.10
CA MET A 70 -16.05 -2.42 -18.41
C MET A 70 -17.03 -2.68 -17.26
N VAL A 71 -16.55 -2.71 -16.01
CA VAL A 71 -17.41 -2.90 -14.83
C VAL A 71 -18.43 -1.76 -14.70
N ILE A 72 -18.02 -0.51 -14.91
CA ILE A 72 -18.94 0.64 -14.88
C ILE A 72 -19.96 0.54 -16.02
N ALA A 73 -19.54 0.19 -17.23
CA ALA A 73 -20.43 0.07 -18.39
C ALA A 73 -21.49 -1.02 -18.18
N ILE A 74 -21.09 -2.18 -17.63
CA ILE A 74 -22.00 -3.27 -17.29
C ILE A 74 -22.97 -2.81 -16.20
N SER A 75 -22.47 -2.17 -15.13
CA SER A 75 -23.31 -1.70 -14.04
C SER A 75 -24.36 -0.70 -14.53
N LYS A 76 -23.99 0.23 -15.42
CA LYS A 76 -24.95 1.14 -16.06
C LYS A 76 -25.98 0.38 -16.90
N HIS A 77 -25.56 -0.62 -17.68
CA HIS A 77 -26.46 -1.39 -18.55
C HIS A 77 -27.54 -2.13 -17.75
N PHE A 78 -27.19 -2.64 -16.57
CA PHE A 78 -28.11 -3.36 -15.69
C PHE A 78 -28.75 -2.50 -14.59
N GLY A 79 -28.47 -1.19 -14.56
CA GLY A 79 -29.00 -0.27 -13.54
C GLY A 79 -28.49 -0.56 -12.12
N TRP A 80 -27.29 -1.12 -11.97
CA TRP A 80 -26.70 -1.44 -10.68
C TRP A 80 -26.06 -0.20 -10.04
N SER A 81 -26.31 0.01 -8.75
CA SER A 81 -25.63 1.02 -7.95
C SER A 81 -24.18 0.62 -7.71
N ILE A 82 -23.24 1.53 -8.01
CA ILE A 82 -21.81 1.33 -7.76
C ILE A 82 -21.42 2.11 -6.50
N ASP A 83 -20.97 1.39 -5.47
CA ASP A 83 -20.38 2.01 -4.28
C ASP A 83 -18.86 2.00 -4.38
N GLN A 84 -18.24 3.16 -4.20
CA GLN A 84 -16.78 3.27 -4.18
C GLN A 84 -16.25 3.09 -2.77
N LEU A 85 -15.31 2.15 -2.61
CA LEU A 85 -14.57 1.95 -1.37
C LEU A 85 -13.13 2.43 -1.56
N ASP A 86 -12.78 3.59 -1.01
CA ASP A 86 -11.38 4.00 -0.90
C ASP A 86 -10.73 3.33 0.33
N VAL A 87 -9.97 2.27 0.08
CA VAL A 87 -9.26 1.54 1.14
C VAL A 87 -7.94 2.25 1.45
N CYS A 88 -7.98 3.15 2.43
CA CYS A 88 -6.75 3.61 3.06
C CYS A 88 -6.21 2.50 3.99
N VAL A 89 -5.24 1.72 3.50
CA VAL A 89 -4.55 0.72 4.34
C VAL A 89 -3.75 1.45 5.42
N ARG A 90 -4.34 1.57 6.61
CA ARG A 90 -3.65 1.92 7.84
C ARG A 90 -3.13 0.62 8.46
N LEU A 91 -1.81 0.41 8.47
CA LEU A 91 -1.21 -0.73 9.15
C LEU A 91 -1.33 -0.54 10.68
N PRO A 92 -2.12 -1.35 11.41
CA PRO A 92 -2.06 -1.35 12.86
C PRO A 92 -0.99 -2.35 13.33
N GLY A 93 -0.42 -2.09 14.51
CA GLY A 93 0.72 -2.81 15.05
C GLY A 93 0.54 -4.31 15.36
N ASN A 94 -0.60 -4.92 15.03
CA ASN A 94 -0.95 -6.31 15.39
C ASN A 94 -1.41 -7.18 14.20
N GLY A 95 -1.19 -6.78 12.94
CA GLY A 95 -1.42 -7.66 11.78
C GLY A 95 -2.89 -7.86 11.36
N GLU A 96 -3.86 -7.24 12.02
CA GLU A 96 -5.25 -7.23 11.57
C GLU A 96 -5.54 -6.03 10.66
N VAL A 97 -5.99 -6.28 9.44
CA VAL A 97 -6.50 -5.25 8.53
C VAL A 97 -7.89 -4.78 8.96
N ASN A 98 -7.95 -3.71 9.75
CA ASN A 98 -9.22 -3.04 10.05
C ASN A 98 -9.64 -2.18 8.85
N LEU A 99 -10.41 -2.79 7.95
CA LEU A 99 -11.12 -2.11 6.87
C LEU A 99 -12.33 -1.38 7.48
N ARG A 100 -12.18 -0.12 7.90
CA ARG A 100 -13.35 0.74 8.14
C ARG A 100 -13.73 1.38 6.81
N PRO A 101 -14.89 1.05 6.22
CA PRO A 101 -15.36 1.72 5.02
C PRO A 101 -15.69 3.17 5.38
N GLN A 102 -15.07 4.15 4.71
CA GLN A 102 -15.74 5.42 4.47
C GLN A 102 -16.46 5.27 3.14
N ALA A 103 -17.72 4.85 3.20
CA ALA A 103 -18.57 4.78 2.02
C ALA A 103 -18.98 6.21 1.66
N SER A 104 -18.49 6.70 0.53
CA SER A 104 -19.11 7.81 -0.18
C SER A 104 -19.87 7.21 -1.35
N VAL A 105 -21.20 7.21 -1.28
CA VAL A 105 -22.05 6.79 -2.40
C VAL A 105 -21.86 7.81 -3.52
N VAL A 106 -21.31 7.38 -4.64
CA VAL A 106 -21.31 8.17 -5.88
C VAL A 106 -22.35 7.55 -6.78
N SER A 107 -23.58 8.08 -6.74
CA SER A 107 -24.60 7.70 -7.70
C SER A 107 -24.16 8.17 -9.07
N VAL A 108 -23.82 7.23 -9.94
CA VAL A 108 -23.61 7.50 -11.37
C VAL A 108 -24.99 7.33 -12.01
N GLU A 109 -25.71 8.45 -12.19
CA GLU A 109 -26.88 8.49 -13.10
C GLU A 109 -26.45 8.33 -14.57
#